data_AF-A0A553PE71-F1
#
_entry.id   AF-A0A553PE71-F1
#
_cell.length_a   1.000
_cell.length_b   1.000
_cell.length_c   1.000
_cell.angle_alpha   90.00
_cell.angle_beta   90.00
_cell.angle_gamma   90.00
#
_symmetry.space_group_name_H-M   'P 1'
#
loop_
_entity.id
_entity.type
_entity.pdbx_description
1 polymer ?
#
loop_
_entity_poly.entity_id
_entity_poly.type
_entity_poly.pdbx_seq_one_letter_code
_entity_poly.pdbx_strand_id
1 'polypeptide(L)'
;ILFWTTTSGAAGVREGASRWMLLRNGRGWTRSRLTVPTPARSVMETSSAGTWRTPWRICGERDWSNHAVNGSALPYLTEAHLEKMGVSPLGSRLQILHSLRKLWHFSPESMKVFNDPIHGHIELHPLLLRFIDTPQFQRLRHIKQLGGTYLVFPGASHNRFEHSVGVGYLAGCLGMALRDRQPELCITKQDVLCVQIAGLCHDLGHGPFSHMFDGLFIPKARPGKKWKHEMASVQMFDHLVQENALEPVMLQHGLRLPDDLTFIKEQIAGPLESAVLDSTILDESETEYLWDIEGR
;
A
#
# COMPACT_ATOMS: atom_id res chain seq x y z
N ILE A 1 5.45 -16.41 6.48
CA ILE A 1 6.36 -15.29 6.74
C ILE A 1 6.71 -15.29 8.22
N LEU A 2 7.99 -15.38 8.57
CA LEU A 2 8.47 -15.32 9.95
C LEU A 2 8.58 -13.85 10.34
N PHE A 3 7.79 -13.39 11.31
CA PHE A 3 7.99 -12.07 11.92
C PHE A 3 8.55 -12.22 13.32
N TRP A 4 9.58 -11.42 13.60
CA TRP A 4 10.10 -11.19 14.93
C TRP A 4 9.35 -10.01 15.53
N THR A 5 8.69 -10.21 16.67
CA THR A 5 8.45 -9.11 17.59
C THR A 5 9.62 -9.11 18.57
N THR A 6 10.48 -8.09 18.50
CA THR A 6 11.40 -7.81 19.61
C THR A 6 10.72 -6.78 20.49
N THR A 7 10.14 -7.24 21.60
CA THR A 7 9.90 -6.36 22.74
C THR A 7 11.25 -6.06 23.36
N SER A 8 11.71 -4.82 23.20
CA SER A 8 12.88 -4.32 23.91
C SER A 8 12.49 -4.06 25.36
N GLY A 9 12.41 -5.12 26.17
CA GLY A 9 12.31 -5.03 27.62
C GLY A 9 13.71 -4.85 28.19
N ALA A 10 13.96 -3.72 28.86
CA ALA A 10 15.11 -3.60 29.74
C ALA A 10 14.98 -4.64 30.88
N ALA A 11 16.11 -5.26 31.23
CA ALA A 11 16.30 -6.32 32.23
C ALA A 11 15.91 -7.74 31.78
N GLY A 12 16.92 -8.61 31.78
CA GLY A 12 16.85 -9.95 31.21
C GLY A 12 15.96 -10.93 31.96
N VAL A 13 15.05 -11.55 31.21
CA VAL A 13 14.50 -12.89 31.44
C VAL A 13 14.27 -13.52 30.06
N ARG A 14 14.85 -14.69 29.79
CA ARG A 14 14.59 -15.47 28.57
C ARG A 14 13.30 -16.25 28.75
N GLU A 15 12.24 -15.90 28.02
CA GLU A 15 11.08 -16.77 27.81
C GLU A 15 10.78 -16.94 26.31
N GLY A 16 10.25 -18.12 25.96
CA GLY A 16 10.36 -18.76 24.65
C GLY A 16 9.72 -18.02 23.47
N ALA A 17 10.51 -17.86 22.40
CA ALA A 17 10.01 -17.46 21.10
C ALA A 17 9.11 -18.56 20.53
N SER A 18 7.81 -18.28 20.38
CA SER A 18 6.90 -19.18 19.69
C SER A 18 6.89 -18.87 18.19
N ARG A 19 7.36 -19.82 17.39
CA ARG A 19 7.60 -19.71 15.95
C ARG A 19 6.33 -20.03 15.16
N TRP A 20 5.80 -19.08 14.37
CA TRP A 20 4.58 -19.31 13.58
C TRP A 20 4.66 -18.74 12.17
N MET A 21 3.94 -19.38 11.24
CA MET A 21 3.81 -19.00 9.84
C MET A 21 2.34 -19.12 9.45
N LEU A 22 1.79 -18.07 8.85
CA LEU A 22 0.48 -18.03 8.22
C LEU A 22 0.63 -18.48 6.77
N LEU A 23 -0.07 -19.55 6.39
CA LEU A 23 -0.18 -20.06 5.02
C LEU A 23 -1.64 -20.00 4.57
N ARG A 24 -1.86 -19.54 3.34
CA ARG A 24 -3.17 -19.51 2.70
C ARG A 24 -3.46 -20.87 2.09
N ASN A 25 -4.59 -21.49 2.46
CA ASN A 25 -5.22 -22.55 1.69
C ASN A 25 -6.60 -22.07 1.20
N GLY A 26 -7.16 -22.73 0.19
CA GLY A 26 -8.40 -22.32 -0.51
C GLY A 26 -9.69 -22.22 0.33
N ARG A 27 -9.60 -22.24 1.67
CA ARG A 27 -10.70 -22.03 2.63
C ARG A 27 -10.31 -21.18 3.85
N GLY A 28 -9.18 -20.46 3.84
CA GLY A 28 -8.73 -19.59 4.94
C GLY A 28 -7.30 -19.86 5.42
N TRP A 29 -6.93 -19.22 6.53
CA TRP A 29 -5.58 -19.27 7.12
C TRP A 29 -5.43 -20.41 8.14
N THR A 30 -4.37 -21.22 8.03
CA THR A 30 -4.11 -22.33 8.97
C THR A 30 -2.65 -22.40 9.41
N ARG A 31 -2.40 -23.05 10.56
CA ARG A 31 -1.11 -23.11 11.28
C ARG A 31 -0.51 -24.52 11.13
N SER A 32 0.71 -24.67 10.60
CA SER A 32 1.36 -25.98 10.47
C SER A 32 2.90 -25.93 10.58
N ARG A 33 3.51 -27.06 10.96
CA ARG A 33 4.95 -27.29 11.15
C ARG A 33 5.44 -28.22 10.03
N LEU A 34 6.46 -27.84 9.25
CA LEU A 34 6.86 -28.58 8.04
C LEU A 34 8.34 -28.98 8.01
N THR A 35 8.56 -30.25 7.65
CA THR A 35 9.79 -30.88 7.14
C THR A 35 9.69 -31.02 5.61
N VAL A 36 10.83 -30.95 4.91
CA VAL A 36 10.91 -30.79 3.44
C VAL A 36 11.36 -32.08 2.75
N PRO A 37 10.79 -32.41 1.57
CA PRO A 37 11.61 -32.90 0.46
C PRO A 37 11.28 -32.24 -0.91
N THR A 38 12.33 -32.01 -1.71
CA THR A 38 12.40 -31.58 -3.13
C THR A 38 11.99 -32.70 -4.11
N PRO A 39 11.46 -32.43 -5.34
CA PRO A 39 12.32 -32.14 -6.53
C PRO A 39 11.73 -31.40 -7.77
N ALA A 40 12.67 -31.02 -8.66
CA ALA A 40 12.75 -31.03 -10.15
C ALA A 40 11.86 -30.17 -11.10
N ARG A 41 12.56 -29.62 -12.13
CA ARG A 41 12.14 -28.71 -13.22
C ARG A 41 11.59 -29.43 -14.48
N SER A 42 10.80 -28.70 -15.28
CA SER A 42 10.77 -28.85 -16.76
C SER A 42 10.42 -27.53 -17.49
N VAL A 43 10.74 -27.50 -18.79
CA VAL A 43 10.93 -26.36 -19.72
C VAL A 43 9.70 -26.18 -20.65
N MET A 44 9.41 -24.97 -21.13
CA MET A 44 8.45 -24.71 -22.22
C MET A 44 9.08 -24.00 -23.42
N GLU A 45 8.72 -24.46 -24.62
CA GLU A 45 9.02 -23.88 -25.93
C GLU A 45 7.98 -22.84 -26.38
N THR A 46 8.42 -21.94 -27.25
CA THR A 46 7.70 -20.80 -27.84
C THR A 46 7.10 -21.14 -29.22
N SER A 47 5.98 -20.52 -29.61
CA SER A 47 5.63 -20.39 -31.03
C SER A 47 4.96 -19.06 -31.42
N SER A 48 5.58 -18.47 -32.45
CA SER A 48 5.17 -17.58 -33.55
C SER A 48 4.09 -16.49 -33.44
N ALA A 49 4.49 -15.35 -33.99
CA ALA A 49 3.78 -14.09 -34.19
C ALA A 49 2.71 -14.11 -35.31
N GLY A 50 1.60 -13.43 -35.05
CA GLY A 50 0.60 -13.01 -36.04
C GLY A 50 0.60 -11.49 -36.21
N THR A 51 0.62 -11.02 -37.45
CA THR A 51 0.60 -9.61 -37.87
C THR A 51 -0.76 -8.94 -37.63
N TRP A 52 -0.78 -7.81 -36.90
CA TRP A 52 -1.97 -6.99 -36.68
C TRP A 52 -2.05 -5.84 -37.69
N ARG A 53 -3.14 -5.77 -38.46
CA ARG A 53 -3.49 -4.57 -39.26
C ARG A 53 -4.11 -3.52 -38.34
N THR A 54 -3.61 -2.29 -38.38
CA THR A 54 -4.02 -1.21 -37.46
C THR A 54 -5.31 -0.47 -37.88
N PRO A 55 -6.18 -0.08 -36.93
CA PRO A 55 -7.51 0.50 -37.18
C PRO A 55 -7.59 2.03 -37.37
N TRP A 56 -6.48 2.75 -37.61
CA TRP A 56 -6.41 4.23 -37.60
C TRP A 56 -7.14 4.97 -38.75
N ARG A 57 -8.02 4.35 -39.53
CA ARG A 57 -8.74 5.00 -40.65
C ARG A 57 -10.04 5.71 -40.29
N ILE A 58 -10.44 5.74 -39.01
CA ILE A 58 -11.80 6.16 -38.62
C ILE A 58 -11.87 7.63 -38.16
N CYS A 59 -10.75 8.28 -37.84
CA CYS A 59 -10.69 9.73 -37.57
C CYS A 59 -9.40 10.31 -38.14
N GLY A 60 -9.47 11.38 -38.94
CA GLY A 60 -8.27 12.04 -39.46
C GLY A 60 -7.60 12.91 -38.39
N GLU A 61 -6.28 13.13 -38.47
CA GLU A 61 -5.52 14.03 -37.56
C GLU A 61 -6.13 15.45 -37.45
N ARG A 62 -6.90 15.87 -38.46
CA ARG A 62 -7.60 17.17 -38.49
C ARG A 62 -8.75 17.29 -37.50
N ASP A 63 -9.42 16.18 -37.15
CA ASP A 63 -10.59 16.22 -36.26
C ASP A 63 -10.18 16.43 -34.80
N TRP A 64 -9.05 15.86 -34.39
CA TRP A 64 -8.46 16.00 -33.06
C TRP A 64 -7.93 17.42 -32.81
N SER A 65 -7.32 18.03 -33.83
CA SER A 65 -6.75 19.37 -33.76
C SER A 65 -7.82 20.46 -33.61
N ASN A 66 -8.97 20.30 -34.28
CA ASN A 66 -10.09 21.25 -34.21
C ASN A 66 -10.79 21.29 -32.84
N HIS A 67 -10.62 20.25 -32.02
CA HIS A 67 -11.21 20.15 -30.68
C HIS A 67 -10.22 20.44 -29.54
N ALA A 68 -9.01 20.92 -29.85
CA ALA A 68 -7.96 21.23 -28.88
C ALA A 68 -7.59 20.06 -27.94
N VAL A 69 -7.77 18.81 -28.39
CA VAL A 69 -7.41 17.62 -27.60
C VAL A 69 -5.91 17.41 -27.70
N ASN A 70 -5.18 17.83 -26.66
CA ASN A 70 -3.75 17.57 -26.52
C ASN A 70 -3.48 16.24 -25.77
N GLY A 71 -2.22 15.79 -25.74
CA GLY A 71 -1.83 14.53 -25.10
C GLY A 71 -2.25 14.41 -23.62
N SER A 72 -2.33 15.53 -22.90
CA SER A 72 -2.79 15.57 -21.50
C SER A 72 -4.31 15.44 -21.32
N ALA A 73 -5.12 15.71 -22.34
CA ALA A 73 -6.58 15.58 -22.29
C ALA A 73 -7.05 14.16 -22.65
N LEU A 74 -6.21 13.36 -23.30
CA LEU A 74 -6.51 11.99 -23.74
C LEU A 74 -6.97 11.03 -22.62
N PRO A 75 -6.44 11.09 -21.37
CA PRO A 75 -6.87 10.20 -20.29
C PRO A 75 -8.31 10.44 -19.82
N TYR A 76 -8.82 11.65 -20.04
CA TYR A 76 -10.14 12.09 -19.59
C TYR A 76 -11.19 12.03 -20.70
N LEU A 77 -10.85 11.43 -21.84
CA LEU A 77 -11.79 11.21 -22.93
C LEU A 77 -12.86 10.21 -22.50
N THR A 78 -14.11 10.66 -22.63
CA THR A 78 -15.29 9.83 -22.43
C THR A 78 -15.85 9.41 -23.79
N GLU A 79 -16.76 8.45 -23.76
CA GLU A 79 -17.48 8.01 -24.95
C GLU A 79 -18.29 9.17 -25.56
N ALA A 80 -18.93 9.99 -24.73
CA ALA A 80 -19.65 11.20 -25.13
C ALA A 80 -18.74 12.25 -25.78
N HIS A 81 -17.47 12.36 -25.35
CA HIS A 81 -16.50 13.25 -26.00
C HIS A 81 -16.18 12.77 -27.43
N LEU A 82 -16.01 11.45 -27.64
CA LEU A 82 -15.77 10.88 -28.96
C LEU A 82 -16.99 11.00 -29.88
N GLU A 83 -18.19 10.87 -29.32
CA GLU A 83 -19.44 11.13 -30.03
C GLU A 83 -19.52 12.58 -30.51
N LYS A 84 -19.23 13.55 -29.63
CA LYS A 84 -19.23 14.98 -29.97
C LYS A 84 -18.17 15.34 -31.02
N MET A 85 -17.06 14.60 -31.07
CA MET A 85 -16.03 14.72 -32.11
C MET A 85 -16.40 14.03 -33.43
N GLY A 86 -17.60 13.46 -33.55
CA GLY A 86 -18.11 12.87 -34.79
C GLY A 86 -17.82 11.38 -34.98
N VAL A 87 -17.26 10.69 -33.97
CA VAL A 87 -17.05 9.24 -34.03
C VAL A 87 -18.39 8.54 -33.84
N SER A 88 -19.04 8.18 -34.95
CA SER A 88 -20.44 7.73 -34.97
C SER A 88 -20.63 6.28 -34.50
N PRO A 89 -19.79 5.30 -34.87
CA PRO A 89 -19.98 3.93 -34.41
C PRO A 89 -19.57 3.75 -32.94
N LEU A 90 -20.50 3.30 -32.09
CA LEU A 90 -20.23 2.96 -30.68
C LEU A 90 -19.03 1.99 -30.54
N GLY A 91 -18.95 0.98 -31.42
CA GLY A 91 -17.83 0.03 -31.43
C GLY A 91 -16.47 0.71 -31.65
N SER A 92 -16.40 1.70 -32.52
CA SER A 92 -15.19 2.48 -32.77
C SER A 92 -14.84 3.38 -31.58
N ARG A 93 -15.84 4.01 -30.93
CA ARG A 93 -15.63 4.79 -29.70
C ARG A 93 -15.05 3.93 -28.58
N LEU A 94 -15.64 2.75 -28.36
CA LEU A 94 -15.16 1.79 -27.35
C LEU A 94 -13.76 1.26 -27.68
N GLN A 95 -13.46 1.00 -28.96
CA GLN A 95 -12.14 0.54 -29.38
C GLN A 95 -11.06 1.63 -29.25
N ILE A 96 -11.41 2.89 -29.53
CA ILE A 96 -10.53 4.05 -29.30
C ILE A 96 -10.28 4.21 -27.80
N LEU A 97 -11.32 4.22 -26.95
CA LEU A 97 -11.15 4.28 -25.50
C LEU A 97 -10.34 3.11 -24.96
N HIS A 98 -10.55 1.89 -25.47
CA HIS A 98 -9.76 0.73 -25.10
C HIS A 98 -8.30 0.88 -25.51
N SER A 99 -8.03 1.41 -26.71
CA SER A 99 -6.66 1.64 -27.21
C SER A 99 -5.96 2.78 -26.46
N LEU A 100 -6.68 3.86 -26.14
CA LEU A 100 -6.19 4.98 -25.33
C LEU A 100 -5.92 4.55 -23.89
N ARG A 101 -6.82 3.76 -23.28
CA ARG A 101 -6.57 3.12 -21.99
C ARG A 101 -5.35 2.22 -22.09
N LYS A 102 -5.21 1.41 -23.13
CA LYS A 102 -4.02 0.57 -23.34
C LYS A 102 -2.74 1.39 -23.51
N LEU A 103 -2.78 2.51 -24.23
CA LEU A 103 -1.66 3.45 -24.43
C LEU A 103 -1.31 4.20 -23.14
N TRP A 104 -2.29 4.58 -22.34
CA TRP A 104 -2.08 5.29 -21.07
C TRP A 104 -1.70 4.35 -19.92
N HIS A 105 -2.22 3.12 -19.92
CA HIS A 105 -1.66 2.02 -19.15
C HIS A 105 -0.22 1.66 -19.61
N PHE A 106 0.20 2.18 -20.78
CA PHE A 106 1.57 2.16 -21.29
C PHE A 106 2.33 3.47 -21.09
N SER A 107 1.75 4.50 -20.44
CA SER A 107 2.60 5.37 -19.63
C SER A 107 3.02 4.47 -18.48
N PRO A 108 4.25 3.94 -18.43
CA PRO A 108 4.68 3.37 -17.18
C PRO A 108 4.55 4.53 -16.20
N GLU A 109 3.65 4.43 -15.22
CA GLU A 109 4.02 5.02 -13.96
C GLU A 109 5.32 4.30 -13.62
N SER A 110 6.44 4.94 -13.92
CA SER A 110 7.75 4.33 -13.81
C SER A 110 8.01 4.12 -12.34
N MET A 111 8.68 3.02 -12.00
CA MET A 111 9.26 2.86 -10.67
C MET A 111 9.98 4.16 -10.30
N LYS A 112 9.70 4.70 -9.12
CA LYS A 112 10.37 5.90 -8.64
C LYS A 112 11.50 5.48 -7.71
N VAL A 113 12.65 6.11 -7.90
CA VAL A 113 13.83 5.88 -7.07
C VAL A 113 13.87 6.92 -5.95
N PHE A 114 13.91 6.47 -4.71
CA PHE A 114 14.23 7.27 -3.53
C PHE A 114 15.69 7.07 -3.17
N ASN A 115 16.39 8.15 -2.82
CA ASN A 115 17.75 8.06 -2.28
C ASN A 115 17.66 8.11 -0.75
N ASP A 116 17.86 6.97 -0.12
CA ASP A 116 17.78 6.78 1.32
C ASP A 116 19.20 6.57 1.91
N PRO A 117 19.59 7.28 2.98
CA PRO A 117 20.94 7.18 3.52
C PRO A 117 21.24 5.84 4.21
N ILE A 118 20.22 5.04 4.54
CA ILE A 118 20.36 3.73 5.20
C ILE A 118 20.36 2.59 4.17
N HIS A 119 19.50 2.70 3.16
CA HIS A 119 19.24 1.63 2.20
C HIS A 119 19.75 1.92 0.78
N GLY A 120 20.31 3.11 0.53
CA GLY A 120 20.77 3.53 -0.79
C GLY A 120 19.59 3.84 -1.71
N HIS A 121 19.64 3.33 -2.95
CA HIS A 121 18.56 3.53 -3.92
C HIS A 121 17.41 2.56 -3.66
N ILE A 122 16.26 3.11 -3.27
CA ILE A 122 15.01 2.38 -3.05
C ILE A 122 14.13 2.57 -4.29
N GLU A 123 13.78 1.47 -4.97
CA GLU A 123 12.79 1.48 -6.05
C GLU A 123 11.39 1.19 -5.52
N LEU A 124 10.44 2.08 -5.77
CA LEU A 124 9.06 1.92 -5.32
C LEU A 124 8.08 1.76 -6.49
N HIS A 125 7.19 0.78 -6.31
CA HIS A 125 6.09 0.52 -7.23
C HIS A 125 5.11 1.69 -7.27
N PRO A 126 4.55 2.04 -8.44
CA PRO A 126 3.63 3.18 -8.57
C PRO A 126 2.47 3.20 -7.60
N LEU A 127 1.85 2.04 -7.35
CA LEU A 127 0.81 1.91 -6.33
C LEU A 127 1.27 2.44 -4.97
N LEU A 128 2.50 2.14 -4.53
CA LEU A 128 3.03 2.63 -3.25
C LEU A 128 3.17 4.15 -3.25
N LEU A 129 3.56 4.74 -4.39
CA LEU A 129 3.64 6.20 -4.54
C LEU A 129 2.27 6.86 -4.36
N ARG A 130 1.19 6.20 -4.82
CA ARG A 130 -0.18 6.69 -4.62
C ARG A 130 -0.60 6.73 -3.15
N PHE A 131 -0.05 5.87 -2.30
CA PHE A 131 -0.21 5.98 -0.84
C PHE A 131 0.69 7.07 -0.25
N ILE A 132 1.95 7.14 -0.69
CA ILE A 132 2.93 8.11 -0.20
C ILE A 132 2.48 9.54 -0.48
N ASP A 133 1.98 9.82 -1.67
CA ASP A 133 1.58 11.16 -2.14
C ASP A 133 0.15 11.51 -1.69
N THR A 134 -0.18 11.20 -0.43
CA THR A 134 -1.44 11.58 0.23
C THR A 134 -1.17 12.44 1.47
N PRO A 135 -2.08 13.35 1.86
CA PRO A 135 -1.93 14.11 3.10
C PRO A 135 -1.72 13.22 4.34
N GLN A 136 -2.47 12.11 4.41
CA GLN A 136 -2.45 11.16 5.51
C GLN A 136 -1.07 10.52 5.72
N PHE A 137 -0.34 10.26 4.64
CA PHE A 137 1.03 9.75 4.69
C PHE A 137 2.08 10.86 4.82
N GLN A 138 1.94 11.95 4.06
CA GLN A 138 2.89 13.08 4.10
C GLN A 138 2.99 13.72 5.48
N ARG A 139 1.92 13.66 6.30
CA ARG A 139 1.96 14.14 7.68
C ARG A 139 3.09 13.51 8.52
N LEU A 140 3.52 12.28 8.20
CA LEU A 140 4.59 11.59 8.91
C LEU A 140 5.94 12.32 8.82
N ARG A 141 6.10 13.28 7.88
CA ARG A 141 7.27 14.17 7.80
C ARG A 141 7.40 15.11 8.99
N HIS A 142 6.31 15.29 9.74
CA HIS A 142 6.22 16.23 10.85
C HIS A 142 6.27 15.52 12.22
N ILE A 143 6.45 14.20 12.24
CA ILE A 143 6.45 13.39 13.47
C ILE A 143 7.83 12.79 13.70
N LYS A 144 8.56 13.31 14.69
CA LYS A 144 9.89 12.80 15.06
C LYS A 144 9.83 11.34 15.50
N GLN A 145 10.69 10.50 14.91
CA GLN A 145 10.74 9.06 15.21
C GLN A 145 10.93 8.80 16.71
N LEU A 146 11.90 9.51 17.30
CA LEU A 146 12.29 9.38 18.71
C LEU A 146 11.73 10.50 19.60
N GLY A 147 10.75 11.28 19.11
CA GLY A 147 10.09 12.32 19.89
C GLY A 147 11.07 13.27 20.59
N GLY A 148 10.98 13.35 21.92
CA GLY A 148 11.80 14.23 22.76
C GLY A 148 13.30 13.91 22.76
N THR A 149 13.72 12.72 22.31
CA THR A 149 15.14 12.35 22.20
C THR A 149 15.90 13.32 21.29
N TYR A 150 15.25 13.92 20.29
CA TYR A 150 15.84 14.96 19.45
C TYR A 150 16.38 16.16 20.24
N LEU A 151 15.78 16.49 21.39
CA LEU A 151 16.21 17.58 22.28
C LEU A 151 17.51 17.26 23.04
N VAL A 152 17.89 15.98 23.10
CA VAL A 152 19.11 15.50 23.76
C VAL A 152 20.16 15.09 22.73
N PHE A 153 19.73 14.48 21.62
CA PHE A 153 20.58 13.98 20.55
C PHE A 153 20.21 14.71 19.24
N PRO A 154 20.97 15.74 18.82
CA PRO A 154 20.63 16.53 17.64
C PRO A 154 20.65 15.73 16.33
N GLY A 155 21.37 14.61 16.29
CA GLY A 155 21.35 13.66 15.17
C GLY A 155 20.06 12.83 15.06
N ALA A 156 19.24 12.77 16.11
CA ALA A 156 17.94 12.11 16.11
C ALA A 156 16.85 12.98 15.46
N SER A 157 17.18 13.63 14.34
CA SER A 157 16.31 14.58 13.64
C SER A 157 15.30 13.93 12.69
N HIS A 158 15.41 12.62 12.49
CA HIS A 158 14.58 11.85 11.56
C HIS A 158 13.13 11.71 12.03
N ASN A 159 12.23 11.60 11.07
CA ASN A 159 10.79 11.48 11.25
C ASN A 159 10.30 10.09 10.85
N ARG A 160 9.01 9.83 11.13
CA ARG A 160 8.34 8.57 10.79
C ARG A 160 8.27 8.34 9.27
N PHE A 161 8.25 9.41 8.46
CA PHE A 161 8.12 9.30 7.00
C PHE A 161 9.21 8.41 6.35
N GLU A 162 10.48 8.76 6.54
CA GLU A 162 11.61 8.01 5.95
C GLU A 162 11.70 6.59 6.51
N HIS A 163 11.35 6.42 7.79
CA HIS A 163 11.26 5.11 8.41
C HIS A 163 10.18 4.24 7.72
N SER A 164 8.97 4.76 7.55
CA SER A 164 7.87 4.06 6.87
C SER A 164 8.23 3.66 5.44
N VAL A 165 8.89 4.54 4.68
CA VAL A 165 9.39 4.21 3.33
C VAL A 165 10.41 3.07 3.38
N GLY A 166 11.36 3.12 4.32
CA GLY A 166 12.35 2.06 4.52
C GLY A 166 11.73 0.72 4.91
N VAL A 167 10.72 0.72 5.79
CA VAL A 167 10.00 -0.50 6.19
C VAL A 167 9.23 -1.09 5.01
N GLY A 168 8.52 -0.28 4.22
CA GLY A 168 7.86 -0.73 3.00
C GLY A 168 8.84 -1.36 2.00
N TYR A 169 10.04 -0.79 1.86
CA TYR A 169 11.11 -1.35 1.02
C TYR A 169 11.59 -2.71 1.54
N LEU A 170 11.98 -2.81 2.82
CA LEU A 170 12.49 -4.05 3.40
C LEU A 170 11.44 -5.17 3.39
N ALA A 171 10.17 -4.82 3.62
CA ALA A 171 9.04 -5.75 3.52
C ALA A 171 8.94 -6.33 2.10
N GLY A 172 9.11 -5.50 1.07
CA GLY A 172 9.17 -5.94 -0.32
C GLY A 172 10.37 -6.84 -0.62
N CYS A 173 11.57 -6.45 -0.17
CA CYS A 173 12.79 -7.25 -0.33
C CYS A 173 12.63 -8.65 0.26
N LEU A 174 12.10 -8.75 1.48
CA LEU A 174 11.85 -10.04 2.12
C LEU A 174 10.77 -10.84 1.38
N GLY A 175 9.66 -10.21 1.00
CA GLY A 175 8.58 -10.86 0.26
C GLY A 175 9.04 -11.44 -1.07
N MET A 176 9.82 -10.67 -1.84
CA MET A 176 10.42 -11.13 -3.11
C MET A 176 11.43 -12.24 -2.88
N ALA A 177 12.32 -12.11 -1.90
CA ALA A 177 13.32 -13.13 -1.61
C ALA A 177 12.69 -14.47 -1.24
N LEU A 178 11.61 -14.47 -0.45
CA LEU A 178 10.86 -15.69 -0.12
C LEU A 178 10.16 -16.28 -1.34
N ARG A 179 9.49 -15.44 -2.14
CA ARG A 179 8.85 -15.86 -3.39
C ARG A 179 9.82 -16.57 -4.32
N ASP A 180 10.98 -15.96 -4.54
CA ASP A 180 11.93 -16.43 -5.55
C ASP A 180 12.71 -17.67 -5.08
N ARG A 181 12.95 -17.80 -3.76
CA ARG A 181 13.70 -18.94 -3.19
C ARG A 181 12.81 -20.12 -2.81
N GLN A 182 11.51 -19.90 -2.61
CA GLN A 182 10.56 -20.93 -2.20
C GLN A 182 9.26 -20.85 -3.02
N PRO A 183 9.31 -21.16 -4.34
CA PRO A 183 8.14 -21.09 -5.22
C PRO A 183 6.94 -21.93 -4.75
N GLU A 184 7.18 -22.99 -3.97
CA GLU A 184 6.15 -23.84 -3.38
C GLU A 184 5.25 -23.12 -2.37
N LEU A 185 5.67 -21.95 -1.86
CA LEU A 185 4.85 -21.10 -1.01
C LEU A 185 3.78 -20.32 -1.81
N CYS A 186 3.84 -20.37 -3.14
CA CYS A 186 2.88 -19.72 -4.04
C CYS A 186 2.67 -18.22 -3.76
N ILE A 187 3.74 -17.52 -3.32
CA ILE A 187 3.69 -16.08 -3.04
C ILE A 187 3.54 -15.34 -4.37
N THR A 188 2.47 -14.58 -4.52
CA THR A 188 2.17 -13.82 -5.73
C THR A 188 2.78 -12.41 -5.67
N LYS A 189 2.82 -11.71 -6.81
CA LYS A 189 3.18 -10.28 -6.84
C LYS A 189 2.19 -9.42 -6.03
N GLN A 190 0.91 -9.79 -6.05
CA GLN A 190 -0.14 -9.17 -5.23
C GLN A 190 0.21 -9.30 -3.74
N ASP A 191 0.59 -10.48 -3.27
CA ASP A 191 0.95 -10.69 -1.87
C ASP A 191 2.13 -9.80 -1.45
N VAL A 192 3.16 -9.70 -2.30
CA VAL A 192 4.31 -8.80 -2.05
C VAL A 192 3.86 -7.34 -1.97
N LEU A 193 2.99 -6.88 -2.87
CA LEU A 193 2.47 -5.51 -2.83
C LEU A 193 1.67 -5.25 -1.54
N CYS A 194 0.82 -6.18 -1.11
CA CYS A 194 0.08 -6.05 0.15
C CYS A 194 1.03 -5.96 1.36
N VAL A 195 2.08 -6.78 1.39
CA VAL A 195 3.12 -6.73 2.44
C VAL A 195 3.88 -5.40 2.42
N GLN A 196 4.19 -4.86 1.24
CA GLN A 196 4.81 -3.54 1.12
C GLN A 196 3.90 -2.42 1.61
N ILE A 197 2.61 -2.45 1.25
CA ILE A 197 1.63 -1.46 1.70
C ILE A 197 1.47 -1.53 3.22
N ALA A 198 1.38 -2.72 3.80
CA ALA A 198 1.33 -2.90 5.26
C ALA A 198 2.58 -2.33 5.94
N GLY A 199 3.78 -2.65 5.43
CA GLY A 199 5.03 -2.09 5.96
C GLY A 199 5.12 -0.57 5.85
N LEU A 200 4.67 -0.03 4.71
CA LEU A 200 4.59 1.40 4.48
C LEU A 200 3.63 2.07 5.48
N CYS A 201 2.47 1.46 5.70
CA CYS A 201 1.38 2.07 6.46
C CYS A 201 1.35 1.76 7.96
N HIS A 202 2.28 0.93 8.47
CA HIS A 202 2.22 0.44 9.85
C HIS A 202 2.27 1.55 10.92
N ASP A 203 2.92 2.67 10.60
CA ASP A 203 3.12 3.83 11.48
C ASP A 203 2.17 5.00 11.18
N LEU A 204 1.16 4.80 10.31
CA LEU A 204 0.17 5.81 9.98
C LEU A 204 -0.65 6.30 11.17
N GLY A 205 -0.60 5.70 12.34
CA GLY A 205 -1.39 6.08 13.51
C GLY A 205 -0.60 6.84 14.57
N HIS A 206 0.70 7.05 14.37
CA HIS A 206 1.48 7.80 15.36
C HIS A 206 1.00 9.25 15.48
N GLY A 207 0.92 9.72 16.73
CA GLY A 207 0.64 11.10 17.09
C GLY A 207 1.91 11.91 17.38
N PRO A 208 1.76 13.17 17.84
CA PRO A 208 2.89 14.05 18.14
C PRO A 208 3.92 13.42 19.08
N PHE A 209 5.21 13.49 18.71
CA PHE A 209 6.33 12.86 19.42
C PHE A 209 6.25 11.33 19.55
N SER A 210 5.62 10.66 18.58
CA SER A 210 5.60 9.19 18.45
C SER A 210 5.12 8.50 19.73
N HIS A 211 5.97 7.67 20.37
CA HIS A 211 5.60 6.87 21.53
C HIS A 211 5.24 7.67 22.78
N MET A 212 5.57 8.96 22.82
CA MET A 212 5.10 9.83 23.90
C MET A 212 3.57 9.98 23.86
N PHE A 213 2.97 9.92 22.67
CA PHE A 213 1.53 10.17 22.50
C PHE A 213 0.68 9.00 23.02
N ASP A 214 0.86 7.79 22.50
CA ASP A 214 0.20 6.56 23.00
C ASP A 214 0.69 6.17 24.39
N GLY A 215 1.99 6.26 24.64
CA GLY A 215 2.58 5.71 25.85
C GLY A 215 2.38 6.57 27.10
N LEU A 216 2.23 7.89 26.94
CA LEU A 216 2.20 8.83 28.07
C LEU A 216 1.03 9.80 28.01
N PHE A 217 0.82 10.47 26.88
CA PHE A 217 -0.19 11.53 26.78
C PHE A 217 -1.61 10.97 26.84
N ILE A 218 -1.99 10.05 25.94
CA ILE A 218 -3.35 9.49 25.90
C ILE A 218 -3.72 8.80 27.23
N PRO A 219 -2.87 7.95 27.84
CA PRO A 219 -3.19 7.33 29.13
C PRO A 219 -3.44 8.34 30.26
N LYS A 220 -2.77 9.50 30.22
CA LYS A 220 -2.96 10.58 31.21
C LYS A 220 -4.16 11.46 30.90
N ALA A 221 -4.35 11.83 29.64
CA ALA A 221 -5.40 12.75 29.20
C ALA A 221 -6.77 12.07 29.12
N ARG A 222 -6.80 10.78 28.79
CA ARG A 222 -8.02 9.96 28.66
C ARG A 222 -7.85 8.62 29.40
N PRO A 223 -7.81 8.63 30.73
CA PRO A 223 -7.68 7.40 31.52
C PRO A 223 -8.81 6.42 31.19
N GLY A 224 -8.46 5.15 30.98
CA GLY A 224 -9.42 4.09 30.63
C GLY A 224 -9.66 3.89 29.13
N LYS A 225 -9.33 4.87 28.28
CA LYS A 225 -9.33 4.67 26.81
C LYS A 225 -8.09 3.88 26.41
N LYS A 226 -8.27 2.64 25.97
CA LYS A 226 -7.19 1.86 25.35
C LYS A 226 -6.94 2.41 23.95
N TRP A 227 -5.80 3.06 23.76
CA TRP A 227 -5.39 3.58 22.47
C TRP A 227 -4.00 3.05 22.12
N LYS A 228 -3.84 2.67 20.86
CA LYS A 228 -2.64 2.08 20.30
C LYS A 228 -2.40 2.67 18.93
N HIS A 229 -1.17 3.05 18.63
CA HIS A 229 -0.85 3.65 17.33
C HIS A 229 -1.13 2.66 16.19
N GLU A 230 -1.04 1.34 16.42
CA GLU A 230 -1.37 0.31 15.43
C GLU A 230 -2.85 0.35 15.01
N MET A 231 -3.77 0.50 15.96
CA MET A 231 -5.20 0.64 15.66
C MET A 231 -5.51 1.97 14.98
N ALA A 232 -4.84 3.05 15.41
CA ALA A 232 -4.94 4.33 14.74
C ALA A 232 -4.35 4.27 13.32
N SER A 233 -3.32 3.45 13.05
CA SER A 233 -2.76 3.23 11.72
C SER A 233 -3.79 2.56 10.81
N VAL A 234 -4.53 1.58 11.33
CA VAL A 234 -5.63 0.94 10.60
C VAL A 234 -6.74 1.93 10.26
N GLN A 235 -7.17 2.75 11.22
CA GLN A 235 -8.18 3.79 11.00
C GLN A 235 -7.72 4.84 9.98
N MET A 236 -6.47 5.30 10.10
CA MET A 236 -5.88 6.25 9.16
C MET A 236 -5.69 5.64 7.76
N PHE A 237 -5.38 4.34 7.67
CA PHE A 237 -5.29 3.63 6.40
C PHE A 237 -6.64 3.58 5.69
N ASP A 238 -7.72 3.23 6.40
CA ASP A 238 -9.08 3.24 5.83
C ASP A 238 -9.47 4.65 5.36
N HIS A 239 -9.21 5.68 6.19
CA HIS A 239 -9.44 7.08 5.81
C HIS A 239 -8.61 7.51 4.59
N LEU A 240 -7.33 7.16 4.52
CA LEU A 240 -6.43 7.42 3.40
C LEU A 240 -6.98 6.80 2.11
N VAL A 241 -7.39 5.53 2.15
CA VAL A 241 -7.93 4.83 0.98
C VAL A 241 -9.23 5.48 0.49
N GLN A 242 -10.12 5.84 1.41
CA GLN A 242 -11.41 6.44 1.11
C GLN A 242 -11.28 7.85 0.52
N GLU A 243 -10.60 8.77 1.21
CA GLU A 243 -10.50 10.18 0.80
C GLU A 243 -9.75 10.38 -0.52
N ASN A 244 -8.78 9.51 -0.80
CA ASN A 244 -7.96 9.61 -2.01
C ASN A 244 -8.45 8.70 -3.14
N ALA A 245 -9.62 8.07 -2.99
CA ALA A 245 -10.23 7.15 -3.94
C ALA A 245 -9.22 6.10 -4.47
N LEU A 246 -8.54 5.39 -3.56
CA LEU A 246 -7.48 4.46 -3.93
C LEU A 246 -7.98 3.07 -4.31
N GLU A 247 -9.22 2.69 -3.99
CA GLU A 247 -9.74 1.35 -4.33
C GLU A 247 -9.69 1.05 -5.83
N PRO A 248 -10.14 1.94 -6.75
CA PRO A 248 -10.01 1.70 -8.19
C PRO A 248 -8.55 1.56 -8.64
N VAL A 249 -7.63 2.29 -8.01
CA VAL A 249 -6.19 2.25 -8.30
C VAL A 249 -5.60 0.91 -7.84
N MET A 250 -5.97 0.44 -6.64
CA MET A 250 -5.58 -0.87 -6.13
C MET A 250 -6.06 -2.00 -7.07
N LEU A 251 -7.32 -1.94 -7.52
CA LEU A 251 -7.89 -2.89 -8.49
C LEU A 251 -7.14 -2.86 -9.82
N GLN A 252 -6.79 -1.67 -10.33
CA GLN A 252 -6.01 -1.50 -11.56
C GLN A 252 -4.61 -2.16 -11.45
N HIS A 253 -4.02 -2.16 -10.26
CA HIS A 253 -2.74 -2.81 -9.98
C HIS A 253 -2.86 -4.28 -9.55
N GLY A 254 -4.05 -4.88 -9.66
CA GLY A 254 -4.27 -6.32 -9.47
C GLY A 254 -4.50 -6.77 -8.03
N LEU A 255 -4.81 -5.84 -7.12
CA LEU A 255 -5.30 -6.21 -5.79
C LEU A 255 -6.77 -6.66 -5.88
N ARG A 256 -7.18 -7.49 -4.94
CA ARG A 256 -8.52 -8.08 -4.80
C ARG A 256 -9.17 -7.58 -3.52
N LEU A 257 -10.21 -6.76 -3.68
CA LEU A 257 -10.95 -6.17 -2.57
C LEU A 257 -12.22 -6.98 -2.29
N PRO A 258 -12.66 -7.09 -1.02
CA PRO A 258 -12.09 -6.47 0.18
C PRO A 258 -10.93 -7.24 0.83
N ASP A 259 -10.64 -8.47 0.37
CA ASP A 259 -9.69 -9.39 1.01
C ASP A 259 -8.30 -8.77 1.27
N ASP A 260 -7.73 -8.07 0.29
CA ASP A 260 -6.40 -7.46 0.44
C ASP A 260 -6.40 -6.26 1.40
N LEU A 261 -7.50 -5.51 1.51
CA LEU A 261 -7.62 -4.44 2.52
C LEU A 261 -7.59 -5.04 3.92
N THR A 262 -8.35 -6.12 4.14
CA THR A 262 -8.34 -6.86 5.40
C THR A 262 -6.95 -7.40 5.69
N PHE A 263 -6.30 -8.04 4.71
CA PHE A 263 -4.96 -8.59 4.88
C PHE A 263 -3.90 -7.52 5.23
N ILE A 264 -3.96 -6.33 4.63
CA ILE A 264 -3.08 -5.22 4.98
C ILE A 264 -3.31 -4.79 6.43
N LYS A 265 -4.57 -4.58 6.82
CA LYS A 265 -4.94 -4.15 8.17
C LYS A 265 -4.55 -5.17 9.24
N GLU A 266 -4.73 -6.46 8.96
CA GLU A 266 -4.34 -7.54 9.86
C GLU A 266 -2.82 -7.62 10.09
N GLN A 267 -2.01 -7.24 9.10
CA GLN A 267 -0.56 -7.18 9.27
C GLN A 267 -0.12 -6.00 10.15
N ILE A 268 -0.91 -4.93 10.20
CA ILE A 268 -0.62 -3.74 11.01
C ILE A 268 -1.02 -3.96 12.47
N ALA A 269 -2.25 -4.40 12.72
CA ALA A 269 -2.82 -4.45 14.06
C ALA A 269 -3.02 -5.86 14.63
N GLY A 270 -2.79 -6.90 13.83
CA GLY A 270 -3.20 -8.27 14.15
C GLY A 270 -4.66 -8.56 13.76
N PRO A 271 -5.22 -9.71 14.19
CA PRO A 271 -6.58 -10.11 13.82
C PRO A 271 -7.63 -9.05 14.18
N LEU A 272 -8.44 -8.64 13.19
CA LEU A 272 -9.43 -7.57 13.38
C LEU A 272 -10.68 -8.05 14.14
N GLU A 273 -11.00 -9.35 14.08
CA GLU A 273 -12.13 -9.93 14.82
C GLU A 273 -12.00 -9.72 16.34
N SER A 274 -10.77 -9.71 16.89
CA SER A 274 -10.56 -9.39 18.30
C SER A 274 -10.61 -7.89 18.61
N ALA A 275 -10.45 -7.03 17.60
CA ALA A 275 -10.56 -5.58 17.77
C ALA A 275 -12.02 -5.10 17.79
N VAL A 276 -12.91 -5.71 17.00
CA VAL A 276 -14.36 -5.39 17.00
C VAL A 276 -15.02 -5.73 18.34
N LEU A 277 -14.56 -6.78 19.02
CA LEU A 277 -14.99 -7.14 20.37
C LEU A 277 -14.55 -6.12 21.45
N ASP A 278 -13.45 -5.37 21.24
CA ASP A 278 -12.99 -4.32 22.16
C ASP A 278 -13.58 -2.94 21.78
N SER A 279 -13.96 -2.73 20.50
CA SER A 279 -14.52 -1.45 19.99
C SER A 279 -16.04 -1.34 20.09
N THR A 280 -16.78 -2.45 20.21
CA THR A 280 -18.25 -2.43 20.45
C THR A 280 -18.63 -1.87 21.83
N ILE A 281 -17.64 -1.50 22.66
CA ILE A 281 -17.80 -0.80 23.94
C ILE A 281 -17.61 0.73 23.79
N LEU A 282 -17.26 1.25 22.61
CA LEU A 282 -16.95 2.68 22.42
C LEU A 282 -17.88 3.35 21.40
N ASP A 283 -18.54 4.40 21.90
CA ASP A 283 -19.52 5.29 21.25
C ASP A 283 -19.05 5.92 19.93
N GLU A 284 -19.97 6.05 18.97
CA GLU A 284 -19.75 6.46 17.56
C GLU A 284 -19.54 7.98 17.37
N SER A 285 -19.34 8.75 18.45
CA SER A 285 -19.39 10.22 18.40
C SER A 285 -18.05 10.97 18.29
N GLU A 286 -16.89 10.29 18.26
CA GLU A 286 -15.57 10.96 18.43
C GLU A 286 -14.58 10.88 17.26
N THR A 287 -14.93 10.31 16.11
CA THR A 287 -13.97 10.12 14.99
C THR A 287 -13.53 11.42 14.31
N GLU A 288 -14.22 12.54 14.54
CA GLU A 288 -13.97 13.81 13.84
C GLU A 288 -12.88 14.69 14.50
N TYR A 289 -12.56 14.49 15.78
CA TYR A 289 -11.71 15.43 16.54
C TYR A 289 -10.22 15.09 16.61
N LEU A 290 -9.77 13.94 16.10
CA LEU A 290 -8.37 13.49 16.28
C LEU A 290 -7.42 13.94 15.17
N TRP A 291 -7.94 14.46 14.06
CA TRP A 291 -7.12 14.71 12.85
C TRP A 291 -7.00 16.19 12.49
N ASP A 292 -7.76 17.06 13.16
CA ASP A 292 -7.76 18.49 12.89
C ASP A 292 -6.74 19.21 13.80
N ILE A 293 -5.46 19.08 13.44
CA ILE A 293 -4.43 20.05 13.86
C ILE A 293 -4.00 20.79 12.60
N GLU A 294 -4.92 21.55 12.02
CA GLU A 294 -4.53 22.69 11.19
C GLU A 294 -3.88 23.74 12.11
N GLY A 295 -2.60 23.98 11.85
CA GLY A 295 -1.81 24.97 12.54
C GLY A 295 -2.38 26.38 12.39
N ARG A 296 -2.57 27.03 13.54
CA ARG A 296 -2.39 28.47 13.69
C ARG A 296 -1.09 28.71 14.46
#